data_AF-A0A842LEY2-F1
#
_entry.id   AF-A0A842LEY2-F1
#
_cell.length_a   1.000
_cell.length_b   1.000
_cell.length_c   1.000
_cell.angle_alpha   90.00
_cell.angle_beta   90.00
_cell.angle_gamma   90.00
#
_symmetry.space_group_name_H-M   'P 1'
#
loop_
_entity.id
_entity.type
_entity.pdbx_description
1 polymer ?
#
loop_
_entity_poly.entity_id
_entity_poly.type
_entity_poly.pdbx_seq_one_letter_code
_entity_poly.pdbx_strand_id
1 'polypeptide(L)'
;MGKPIHVEWAPVFSVGLLLFGFVLLELALMSLFTEISLISTGWAYWLLIVGLIFVISGGVWFWRFLSTLTKYKKLLATRSKSEFITNLDDIEYMAWKLPSKYQRELEVKKSELKIK
;
A
#
# COMPACT_ATOMS: atom_id res chain seq x y z
N MET A 1 -2.27 23.38 0.46
CA MET A 1 -1.52 22.93 1.65
C MET A 1 -0.69 21.73 1.25
N GLY A 2 0.61 21.73 1.53
CA GLY A 2 1.48 20.59 1.18
C GLY A 2 1.06 19.35 1.96
N LYS A 3 1.01 18.19 1.28
CA LYS A 3 0.67 16.93 1.94
C LYS A 3 1.77 16.53 2.92
N PRO A 4 1.40 15.99 4.09
CA PRO A 4 2.39 15.55 5.05
C PRO A 4 3.10 14.29 4.54
N ILE A 5 4.42 14.26 4.72
CA ILE A 5 5.37 13.29 4.14
C ILE A 5 4.98 11.83 4.45
N HIS A 6 4.34 11.58 5.59
CA HIS A 6 3.89 10.22 5.96
C HIS A 6 2.91 9.60 4.96
N VAL A 7 2.11 10.40 4.22
CA VAL A 7 1.12 9.89 3.25
C VAL A 7 1.80 9.48 1.93
N GLU A 8 2.86 10.18 1.54
CA GLU A 8 3.57 9.91 0.28
C GLU A 8 4.43 8.65 0.38
N TRP A 9 5.05 8.43 1.54
CA TRP A 9 5.90 7.26 1.78
C TRP A 9 5.15 6.07 2.38
N ALA A 10 3.90 6.23 2.85
CA ALA A 10 3.09 5.15 3.40
C ALA A 10 3.07 3.86 2.55
N PRO A 11 2.85 3.91 1.21
CA PRO A 11 2.88 2.69 0.40
C PRO A 11 4.30 2.11 0.26
N VAL A 12 5.33 2.95 0.20
CA VAL A 12 6.73 2.50 0.13
C VAL A 12 7.13 1.81 1.44
N PHE A 13 6.74 2.37 2.59
CA PHE A 13 6.94 1.75 3.89
C PHE A 13 6.15 0.44 4.03
N SER A 14 4.90 0.38 3.57
CA SER A 14 4.09 -0.83 3.63
C SER A 14 4.67 -1.97 2.78
N VAL A 15 5.12 -1.66 1.56
CA VAL A 15 5.74 -2.64 0.66
C VAL A 15 7.13 -3.02 1.16
N GLY A 16 7.92 -2.05 1.64
CA GLY A 16 9.24 -2.29 2.21
C GLY A 16 9.19 -3.18 3.44
N LEU A 17 8.23 -2.96 4.34
CA LEU A 17 8.03 -3.80 5.54
C LEU A 17 7.58 -5.22 5.17
N LEU A 18 6.73 -5.37 4.13
CA LEU A 18 6.33 -6.66 3.61
C LEU A 18 7.51 -7.45 3.04
N LEU A 19 8.31 -6.81 2.18
CA LEU A 19 9.49 -7.43 1.57
C LEU A 19 10.52 -7.78 2.62
N PHE A 20 10.75 -6.90 3.59
CA PHE A 20 11.65 -7.16 4.71
C PHE A 20 11.19 -8.35 5.57
N GLY A 21 9.90 -8.41 5.89
CA GLY A 21 9.30 -9.55 6.60
C GLY A 21 9.39 -10.87 5.81
N PHE A 22 9.21 -10.80 4.49
CA PHE A 22 9.33 -11.96 3.61
C PHE A 22 10.77 -12.49 3.53
N VAL A 23 11.76 -11.59 3.39
CA VAL A 23 13.19 -11.95 3.41
C VAL A 23 13.57 -12.58 4.75
N LEU A 24 13.06 -12.06 5.87
CA LEU A 24 13.28 -12.65 7.20
C LEU A 24 12.69 -14.07 7.31
N LEU A 25 11.49 -14.30 6.77
CA LEU A 25 10.89 -15.64 6.73
C LEU A 25 11.72 -16.60 5.88
N GLU A 26 12.19 -16.16 4.73
CA GLU A 26 13.00 -16.98 3.82
C GLU A 26 14.33 -17.36 4.46
N LEU A 27 15.01 -16.41 5.14
CA LEU A 27 16.23 -16.69 5.90
C LEU A 27 15.98 -17.65 7.08
N ALA A 28 14.86 -17.50 7.80
CA ALA A 28 14.50 -18.39 8.90
C ALA A 28 14.22 -19.82 8.40
N LEU A 29 13.49 -19.95 7.28
CA LEU A 29 13.23 -21.23 6.62
C LEU A 29 14.54 -21.87 6.13
N MET A 30 15.41 -21.09 5.48
CA MET A 30 16.69 -21.58 5.00
C MET A 30 17.55 -22.10 6.16
N SER A 31 17.61 -21.38 7.29
CA SER A 31 18.32 -21.81 8.50
C SER A 31 17.72 -23.05 9.18
N LEU A 32 16.44 -23.37 8.97
CA LEU A 32 15.79 -24.57 9.54
C LEU A 32 15.93 -25.80 8.64
N PHE A 33 15.88 -25.60 7.32
CA PHE A 33 15.86 -26.69 6.33
C PHE A 33 17.23 -27.02 5.73
N THR A 34 18.21 -26.12 5.85
CA THR A 34 19.60 -26.39 5.45
C THR A 34 20.51 -26.45 6.68
N GLU A 35 21.55 -27.29 6.65
CA GLU A 35 22.57 -27.35 7.71
C GLU A 35 23.44 -26.08 7.82
N ILE A 36 23.07 -25.03 7.08
CA ILE A 36 23.65 -23.70 7.16
C ILE A 36 23.18 -23.09 8.48
N SER A 37 23.94 -23.34 9.54
CA SER A 37 23.71 -22.82 10.88
C SER A 37 24.11 -21.34 10.98
N LEU A 38 23.39 -20.48 10.25
CA LEU A 38 23.51 -19.02 10.39
C LEU A 38 22.96 -18.56 11.76
N ILE A 39 21.96 -19.27 12.30
CA ILE A 39 21.28 -18.98 13.56
C ILE A 39 21.03 -20.29 14.32
N SER A 40 21.11 -20.27 15.66
CA SER A 40 20.77 -21.42 16.50
C SER A 40 19.33 -21.88 16.26
N THR A 41 19.09 -23.19 16.18
CA THR A 41 17.78 -23.79 15.90
C THR A 41 16.65 -23.25 16.78
N GLY A 42 16.93 -22.89 18.04
CA GLY A 42 15.94 -22.29 18.93
C GLY A 42 15.52 -20.86 18.53
N TRP A 43 16.46 -20.04 18.06
CA TRP A 43 16.19 -18.68 17.58
C TRP A 43 15.50 -18.64 16.22
N ALA A 44 15.72 -19.66 15.40
CA ALA A 44 15.07 -19.79 14.10
C ALA A 44 13.53 -19.92 14.22
N TYR A 45 13.03 -20.64 15.23
CA TYR A 45 11.57 -20.70 15.50
C TYR A 45 10.98 -19.35 15.90
N TRP A 46 11.69 -18.58 16.74
CA TRP A 46 11.26 -17.23 17.11
C TRP A 46 11.22 -16.28 15.91
N LEU A 47 12.23 -16.35 15.04
CA LEU A 47 12.28 -15.55 13.82
C LEU A 47 11.18 -15.92 12.83
N LEU A 48 10.79 -17.20 12.75
CA LEU A 48 9.67 -17.64 11.94
C LEU A 48 8.35 -17.04 12.44
N ILE A 49 8.10 -17.11 13.75
CA ILE A 49 6.88 -16.54 14.36
C ILE A 49 6.83 -15.02 14.14
N VAL A 50 7.94 -14.32 14.39
CA VAL A 50 8.02 -12.87 14.22
C VAL A 50 7.85 -12.50 12.74
N GLY A 51 8.53 -13.18 11.83
CA GLY A 51 8.40 -12.97 10.39
C GLY A 51 6.97 -13.16 9.91
N LEU A 52 6.27 -14.17 10.41
CA LEU A 52 4.86 -14.42 10.08
C LEU A 52 3.96 -13.25 10.52
N ILE A 53 4.16 -12.71 11.72
CA ILE A 53 3.40 -11.55 12.23
C ILE A 53 3.64 -10.31 11.35
N PHE A 54 4.89 -10.07 10.95
CA PHE A 54 5.25 -8.96 10.08
C PHE A 54 4.62 -9.11 8.69
N VAL A 55 4.64 -10.30 8.10
CA VAL A 55 4.02 -10.57 6.79
C VAL A 55 2.51 -10.43 6.84
N ILE A 56 1.85 -10.94 7.88
CA ILE A 56 0.39 -10.78 8.05
C ILE A 56 0.05 -9.30 8.19
N SER A 57 0.75 -8.58 9.08
CA SER A 57 0.49 -7.17 9.35
C SER A 57 0.71 -6.30 8.10
N GLY A 58 1.83 -6.53 7.40
CA GLY A 58 2.15 -5.87 6.14
C GLY A 58 1.16 -6.23 5.03
N GLY A 59 0.72 -7.49 4.96
CA GLY A 59 -0.26 -8.00 4.00
C GLY A 59 -1.61 -7.31 4.16
N VAL A 60 -2.10 -7.15 5.39
CA VAL A 60 -3.36 -6.43 5.67
C VAL A 60 -3.28 -4.98 5.24
N TRP A 61 -2.17 -4.29 5.55
CA TRP A 61 -1.95 -2.90 5.14
C TRP A 61 -1.89 -2.77 3.61
N PHE A 62 -1.18 -3.67 2.94
CA PHE A 62 -1.05 -3.69 1.49
C PHE A 62 -2.39 -3.96 0.80
N TRP A 63 -3.20 -4.88 1.33
CA TRP A 63 -4.56 -5.15 0.84
C TRP A 63 -5.47 -3.92 0.98
N ARG A 64 -5.39 -3.22 2.12
CA ARG A 64 -6.14 -1.99 2.36
C ARG A 64 -5.75 -0.89 1.37
N PHE A 65 -4.46 -0.79 1.03
CA PHE A 65 -3.97 0.13 0.01
C PHE A 65 -4.48 -0.23 -1.39
N LEU A 66 -4.37 -1.49 -1.81
CA LEU A 66 -4.87 -1.99 -3.09
C LEU A 66 -6.38 -1.79 -3.28
N SER A 67 -7.16 -2.07 -2.25
CA SER A 67 -8.62 -1.87 -2.29
C SER A 67 -9.01 -0.38 -2.39
N THR A 68 -8.24 0.51 -1.76
CA THR A 68 -8.43 1.96 -1.88
C THR A 68 -8.07 2.45 -3.28
N LEU A 69 -6.97 1.94 -3.85
CA LEU A 69 -6.54 2.26 -5.22
C LEU A 69 -7.53 1.80 -6.29
N THR A 70 -8.06 0.59 -6.16
CA THR A 70 -9.04 0.07 -7.12
C THR A 70 -10.35 0.84 -7.07
N LYS A 71 -10.84 1.20 -5.86
CA LYS A 71 -11.99 2.09 -5.69
C LYS A 71 -11.75 3.45 -6.33
N TYR A 72 -10.58 4.05 -6.06
CA TYR A 72 -10.19 5.33 -6.65
C TYR A 72 -10.18 5.27 -8.18
N LYS A 73 -9.51 4.27 -8.78
CA LYS A 73 -9.50 4.08 -10.24
C LYS A 73 -10.90 3.87 -10.82
N LYS A 74 -11.77 3.13 -10.13
CA LYS A 74 -13.14 2.89 -10.57
C LYS A 74 -13.94 4.19 -10.63
N LEU A 75 -13.87 5.02 -9.57
CA LEU A 75 -14.53 6.31 -9.52
C LEU A 75 -13.95 7.30 -10.55
N LEU A 76 -12.64 7.24 -10.79
CA LEU A 76 -11.98 8.07 -11.79
C LEU A 76 -12.29 7.61 -13.21
N ALA A 77 -12.61 6.34 -13.45
CA ALA A 77 -12.96 5.82 -14.78
C ALA A 77 -14.38 6.20 -15.23
N THR A 78 -15.22 6.72 -14.34
CA THR A 78 -16.57 7.16 -14.66
C THR A 78 -16.58 8.23 -15.76
N ARG A 79 -17.33 7.97 -16.84
CA ARG A 79 -17.41 8.83 -18.05
C ARG A 79 -18.52 9.89 -17.97
N SER A 80 -19.48 9.75 -17.06
CA SER A 80 -20.60 10.70 -16.92
C SER A 80 -20.20 11.91 -16.06
N LYS A 81 -20.30 13.11 -16.63
CA LYS A 81 -19.99 14.38 -15.93
C LYS A 81 -20.83 14.57 -14.66
N SER A 82 -22.11 14.19 -14.71
CA SER A 82 -23.03 14.28 -13.57
C SER A 82 -22.60 13.36 -12.43
N GLU A 83 -22.29 12.10 -12.75
CA GLU A 83 -21.88 11.10 -11.77
C GLU A 83 -20.50 11.41 -11.16
N PHE A 84 -19.61 12.06 -11.93
CA PHE A 84 -18.33 12.55 -11.42
C PHE A 84 -18.49 13.71 -10.45
N ILE A 85 -19.43 14.63 -10.69
CA ILE A 85 -19.72 15.76 -9.78
C ILE A 85 -20.33 15.25 -8.47
N THR A 86 -21.27 14.31 -8.52
CA THR A 86 -21.91 13.74 -7.32
C THR A 86 -20.90 13.02 -6.42
N ASN A 87 -19.90 12.35 -7.01
CA ASN A 87 -18.86 11.63 -6.27
C ASN A 87 -17.57 12.45 -6.08
N LEU A 88 -17.55 13.73 -6.44
CA LEU A 88 -16.32 14.54 -6.48
C LEU A 88 -15.67 14.63 -5.09
N ASP A 89 -16.45 14.88 -4.05
CA ASP A 89 -15.99 14.98 -2.66
C ASP A 89 -15.34 13.67 -2.19
N ASP A 90 -15.96 12.52 -2.54
CA ASP A 90 -15.42 11.20 -2.22
C ASP A 90 -14.11 10.94 -2.96
N ILE A 91 -14.03 11.35 -4.23
CA ILE A 91 -12.81 11.21 -5.04
C ILE A 91 -11.70 12.11 -4.50
N GLU A 92 -12.00 13.35 -4.09
CA GLU A 92 -11.05 14.25 -3.45
C GLU A 92 -10.55 13.71 -2.12
N TYR A 93 -11.45 13.16 -1.30
CA TYR A 93 -11.11 12.54 -0.03
C TYR A 93 -10.20 11.32 -0.23
N MET A 94 -10.49 10.47 -1.22
CA MET A 94 -9.62 9.35 -1.58
C MET A 94 -8.28 9.81 -2.14
N ALA A 95 -8.29 10.81 -3.03
CA ALA A 95 -7.08 11.41 -3.59
C ALA A 95 -6.21 12.04 -2.49
N TRP A 96 -6.81 12.61 -1.45
CA TRP A 96 -6.09 13.16 -0.30
C TRP A 96 -5.38 12.07 0.51
N LYS A 97 -6.01 10.90 0.69
CA LYS A 97 -5.40 9.72 1.32
C LYS A 97 -4.33 9.02 0.48
N LEU A 98 -4.32 9.26 -0.83
CA LEU A 98 -3.40 8.63 -1.77
C LEU A 98 -2.14 9.50 -2.00
N PRO A 99 -1.03 8.91 -2.46
CA PRO A 99 0.17 9.66 -2.84
C PRO A 99 -0.15 10.79 -3.82
N SER A 100 0.63 11.89 -3.78
CA SER A 100 0.44 13.10 -4.57
C SER A 100 0.30 12.86 -6.09
N LYS A 101 0.86 11.76 -6.61
CA LYS A 101 0.66 11.33 -8.00
C LYS A 101 -0.81 11.21 -8.40
N TYR A 102 -1.66 10.67 -7.52
CA TYR A 102 -3.08 10.48 -7.81
C TYR A 102 -3.86 11.80 -7.78
N GLN A 103 -3.48 12.74 -6.91
CA GLN A 103 -4.06 14.09 -6.98
C GLN A 103 -3.80 14.76 -8.33
N ARG A 104 -2.61 14.57 -8.90
CA ARG A 104 -2.27 15.12 -10.21
C ARG A 104 -3.12 14.50 -11.33
N GLU A 105 -3.38 13.20 -11.27
CA GLU A 105 -4.33 12.53 -12.19
C GLU A 105 -5.76 13.08 -12.03
N LEU A 106 -6.19 13.38 -10.81
CA LEU A 106 -7.49 13.99 -10.56
C LEU A 106 -7.61 15.40 -11.17
N GLU A 107 -6.59 16.23 -10.96
CA GLU A 107 -6.56 17.61 -11.47
C GLU A 107 -6.58 17.65 -13.01
N VAL A 108 -5.83 16.75 -13.65
CA VAL A 108 -5.88 16.59 -15.12
C VAL A 108 -7.30 16.26 -15.57
N LYS A 109 -7.96 15.30 -14.91
CA LYS A 109 -9.32 14.90 -15.29
C LYS A 109 -10.38 15.98 -15.01
N LYS A 110 -10.23 16.77 -13.94
CA LYS A 110 -11.08 17.95 -13.69
C LYS A 110 -10.94 18.99 -14.79
N SER A 111 -9.72 19.22 -15.25
CA SER A 111 -9.44 20.16 -16.35
C SER A 111 -10.07 19.70 -17.68
N GLU A 112 -10.03 18.39 -17.98
CA GLU A 112 -10.69 17.79 -19.15
C GLU A 112 -12.21 17.97 -19.12
N LEU A 113 -12.82 17.81 -17.93
CA LEU A 113 -14.27 17.94 -17.74
C LEU A 113 -14.75 19.39 -17.61
N LYS A 114 -13.82 20.37 -17.62
CA LYS A 114 -14.05 21.80 -17.36
C LYS A 114 -14.82 22.03 -16.06
N ILE A 115 -14.44 21.29 -15.02
CA ILE A 115 -14.98 21.45 -13.67
C ILE A 115 -13.94 22.26 -12.89
N LYS A 116 -14.38 23.35 -12.27
CA LYS A 116 -13.52 24.29 -11.54
C LYS A 116 -13.16 23.74 -10.16
#